data_AF-A0A530QHE8-F1
#
_entry.id   AF-A0A530QHE8-F1
#
_cell.length_a   1.000
_cell.length_b   1.000
_cell.length_c   1.000
_cell.angle_alpha   90.00
_cell.angle_beta   90.00
_cell.angle_gamma   90.00
#
_symmetry.space_group_name_H-M   'P 1'
#
loop_
_entity.id
_entity.type
_entity.pdbx_description
1 polymer ?
#
loop_
_entity_poly.entity_id
_entity_poly.type
_entity_poly.pdbx_seq_one_letter_code
_entity_poly.pdbx_strand_id
1 'polypeptide(L)'
;VGRAGVLTNEATHTKKVIFHPKLLPAIVIADPGLSVGMPGFITAGTGMDALAHCLEAYCAPGYHPMADGIAVEGVRLVLENLPKAYANGKDLVARAHMMSAA
;
A
#
# COMPACT_ATOMS: atom_id res chain seq x y z
N VAL A 1 -4.55 5.86 -1.13
CA VAL A 1 -5.46 5.61 -2.30
C VAL A 1 -5.11 6.52 -3.47
N GLY A 2 -5.04 5.97 -4.69
CA GLY A 2 -4.50 6.66 -5.86
C GLY A 2 -5.48 6.83 -7.02
N ARG A 3 -5.01 7.54 -8.06
CA ARG A 3 -5.72 7.79 -9.33
C ARG A 3 -5.05 7.09 -10.53
N ALA A 4 -4.40 5.96 -10.24
CA ALA A 4 -3.63 5.16 -11.19
C ALA A 4 -4.34 3.83 -11.45
N GLY A 5 -4.48 3.45 -12.71
CA GLY A 5 -4.81 2.09 -13.13
C GLY A 5 -3.58 1.46 -13.78
N VAL A 6 -3.29 0.21 -13.46
CA VAL A 6 -2.18 -0.53 -14.05
C VAL A 6 -2.73 -1.71 -14.84
N LEU A 7 -2.47 -1.73 -16.15
CA LEU A 7 -3.01 -2.74 -17.06
C LEU A 7 -1.89 -3.40 -17.86
N THR A 8 -2.00 -4.71 -18.04
CA THR A 8 -1.11 -5.46 -18.93
C THR A 8 -1.75 -5.53 -20.31
N ASN A 9 -1.04 -5.07 -21.35
CA ASN A 9 -1.37 -5.38 -22.73
C ASN A 9 -0.81 -6.77 -23.06
N GLU A 10 -1.68 -7.78 -23.17
CA GLU A 10 -1.27 -9.17 -23.42
C GLU A 10 -0.61 -9.37 -24.78
N ALA A 11 -1.06 -8.66 -25.83
CA ALA A 11 -0.49 -8.80 -27.17
C ALA A 11 0.97 -8.30 -27.25
N THR A 12 1.34 -7.32 -26.42
CA THR A 12 2.69 -6.73 -26.39
C THR A 12 3.46 -7.07 -25.13
N HIS A 13 2.87 -7.87 -24.22
CA HIS A 13 3.39 -8.15 -22.88
C HIS A 13 3.89 -6.90 -22.12
N THR A 14 3.20 -5.77 -22.31
CA THR A 14 3.62 -4.48 -21.73
C THR A 14 2.71 -4.09 -20.57
N LYS A 15 3.29 -3.83 -19.40
CA LYS A 15 2.59 -3.22 -18.25
C LYS A 15 2.53 -1.71 -18.45
N LYS A 16 1.33 -1.13 -18.57
CA LYS A 16 1.11 0.31 -18.72
C LYS A 16 0.37 0.88 -17.52
N VAL A 17 0.69 2.13 -17.20
CA VAL A 17 -0.02 2.91 -16.18
C VAL A 17 -0.90 3.94 -16.87
N ILE A 18 -2.16 4.01 -16.46
CA ILE A 18 -3.14 5.01 -16.86
C ILE A 18 -3.38 5.91 -15.66
N PHE A 19 -3.09 7.20 -15.79
CA PHE A 19 -3.38 8.20 -14.77
C PHE A 19 -4.51 9.11 -15.23
N HIS A 20 -5.57 9.22 -14.45
CA HIS A 20 -6.66 10.15 -14.74
C HIS A 20 -7.41 10.51 -13.46
N PRO A 21 -7.78 11.80 -13.21
CA PRO A 21 -8.47 12.20 -11.99
C PRO A 21 -9.76 11.43 -11.70
N LYS A 22 -10.53 11.07 -12.74
CA LYS A 22 -11.76 10.26 -12.61
C LYS A 22 -11.53 8.79 -12.23
N LEU A 23 -10.29 8.32 -12.14
CA LEU A 23 -9.98 6.97 -11.62
C LEU A 23 -9.90 6.95 -10.09
N LEU A 24 -9.89 8.12 -9.43
CA LEU A 24 -9.93 8.17 -7.97
C LEU A 24 -11.30 7.64 -7.48
N PRO A 25 -11.32 6.59 -6.64
CA PRO A 25 -12.58 6.10 -6.07
C PRO A 25 -13.27 7.17 -5.24
N ALA A 26 -14.60 7.28 -5.36
CA ALA A 26 -15.38 8.21 -4.54
C ALA A 26 -15.46 7.76 -3.07
N ILE A 27 -15.43 6.45 -2.83
CA ILE A 27 -15.52 5.83 -1.50
C ILE A 27 -14.52 4.67 -1.47
N VAL A 28 -13.81 4.54 -0.35
CA VAL A 28 -12.90 3.42 -0.07
C VAL A 28 -13.29 2.83 1.28
N ILE A 29 -13.47 1.51 1.33
CA ILE A 29 -13.78 0.76 2.55
C ILE A 29 -12.56 -0.11 2.86
N ALA A 30 -11.86 0.21 3.95
CA ALA A 30 -10.68 -0.51 4.42
C ALA A 30 -11.00 -1.24 5.73
N ASP A 31 -11.52 -2.46 5.63
CA ASP A 31 -11.86 -3.31 6.78
C ASP A 31 -10.76 -4.35 7.05
N PRO A 32 -9.99 -4.22 8.16
CA PRO A 32 -8.93 -5.17 8.50
C PRO A 32 -9.43 -6.60 8.68
N GLY A 33 -10.71 -6.79 9.04
CA GLY A 33 -11.35 -8.10 9.14
C GLY A 33 -11.36 -8.88 7.83
N LEU A 34 -11.36 -8.19 6.68
CA LEU A 34 -11.31 -8.83 5.36
C LEU A 34 -9.91 -9.32 4.98
N SER A 35 -8.87 -8.92 5.73
CA SER A 35 -7.47 -9.27 5.45
C SER A 35 -6.93 -10.42 6.30
N VAL A 36 -7.67 -10.87 7.32
CA VAL A 36 -7.19 -11.90 8.27
C VAL A 36 -6.90 -13.25 7.61
N GLY A 37 -7.54 -13.53 6.48
CA GLY A 37 -7.36 -14.76 5.69
C GLY A 37 -6.17 -14.73 4.72
N MET A 38 -5.46 -13.60 4.60
CA MET A 38 -4.32 -13.50 3.67
C MET A 38 -3.20 -14.49 4.07
N PRO A 39 -2.68 -15.29 3.13
CA PRO A 39 -1.48 -16.10 3.36
C PRO A 39 -0.30 -15.24 3.81
N GLY A 40 0.62 -15.83 4.59
CA GLY A 40 1.80 -15.13 5.09
C GLY A 40 2.63 -14.49 3.97
N PHE A 41 2.87 -15.21 2.87
CA PHE A 41 3.65 -14.68 1.75
C PHE A 41 2.96 -13.49 1.04
N ILE A 42 1.63 -13.49 0.93
CA ILE A 42 0.88 -12.36 0.38
C ILE A 42 0.97 -11.18 1.36
N THR A 43 0.80 -11.43 2.65
CA THR A 43 0.92 -10.40 3.70
C THR A 43 2.29 -9.72 3.65
N ALA A 44 3.37 -10.50 3.55
CA ALA A 44 4.72 -9.98 3.37
C ALA A 44 4.86 -9.21 2.06
N GLY A 45 4.45 -9.79 0.93
CA GLY A 45 4.59 -9.19 -0.39
C GLY A 45 3.88 -7.84 -0.51
N THR A 46 2.60 -7.77 -0.12
CA THR A 46 1.83 -6.51 -0.17
C THR A 46 2.29 -5.50 0.88
N GLY A 47 2.76 -5.96 2.04
CA GLY A 47 3.34 -5.07 3.05
C GLY A 47 4.66 -4.44 2.60
N MET A 48 5.48 -5.20 1.87
CA MET A 48 6.71 -4.67 1.27
C MET A 48 6.41 -3.73 0.08
N ASP A 49 5.34 -3.96 -0.67
CA ASP A 49 4.86 -3.03 -1.71
C ASP A 49 4.46 -1.67 -1.10
N ALA A 50 3.70 -1.68 0.00
CA ALA A 50 3.38 -0.47 0.76
C ALA A 50 4.63 0.27 1.24
N LEU A 51 5.64 -0.46 1.74
CA LEU A 51 6.92 0.12 2.14
C LEU A 51 7.65 0.78 0.96
N ALA A 52 7.70 0.09 -0.18
CA ALA A 52 8.34 0.60 -1.38
C ALA A 52 7.70 1.92 -1.84
N HIS A 53 6.37 1.98 -1.88
CA HIS A 53 5.67 3.23 -2.22
C HIS A 53 5.96 4.36 -1.25
N CYS A 54 6.01 4.10 0.06
CA CYS A 54 6.36 5.12 1.04
C CYS A 54 7.79 5.63 0.81
N LEU A 55 8.74 4.72 0.61
CA LEU A 55 10.14 5.08 0.37
C LEU A 55 10.32 5.88 -0.92
N GLU A 56 9.71 5.43 -2.02
CA GLU A 56 9.75 6.13 -3.31
C GLU A 56 9.10 7.52 -3.24
N ALA A 57 7.98 7.64 -2.51
CA ALA A 57 7.33 8.93 -2.29
C ALA A 57 8.22 9.90 -1.52
N TYR A 58 8.88 9.43 -0.45
CA TYR A 58 9.80 10.25 0.34
C TYR A 58 11.08 10.65 -0.43
N CYS A 59 11.56 9.77 -1.31
CA CYS A 59 12.73 10.04 -2.15
C CYS A 59 12.38 10.80 -3.45
N ALA A 60 11.12 11.17 -3.67
CA ALA A 60 10.73 11.91 -4.85
C ALA A 60 11.40 13.30 -4.87
N PRO A 61 11.88 13.79 -6.02
CA PRO A 61 12.64 15.05 -6.09
C PRO A 61 11.79 16.31 -5.89
N GLY A 62 10.46 16.19 -5.85
CA GLY A 62 9.55 17.32 -5.73
C GLY A 62 9.31 17.71 -4.27
N TYR A 63 9.33 19.01 -3.97
CA TYR A 63 8.97 19.49 -2.63
C TYR A 63 7.47 19.31 -2.36
N HIS A 64 7.12 18.37 -1.48
CA HIS A 64 5.73 18.11 -1.10
C HIS A 64 5.63 17.67 0.38
N PRO A 65 5.71 18.60 1.35
CA PRO A 65 5.80 18.27 2.79
C PRO A 65 4.71 17.35 3.33
N MET A 66 3.48 17.47 2.82
CA MET A 66 2.37 16.59 3.20
C MET A 66 2.59 15.14 2.76
N ALA A 67 3.21 14.94 1.59
CA ALA A 67 3.50 13.60 1.08
C ALA A 67 4.67 13.00 1.86
N ASP A 68 5.69 13.80 2.16
CA ASP A 68 6.83 13.39 2.97
C ASP A 68 6.39 12.92 4.37
N GLY A 69 5.52 13.69 5.03
CA GLY A 69 4.97 13.31 6.33
C GLY A 69 4.16 12.02 6.30
N ILE A 70 3.31 11.83 5.28
CA ILE A 70 2.55 10.60 5.08
C ILE A 70 3.48 9.42 4.82
N ALA A 71 4.52 9.61 3.99
CA ALA A 71 5.49 8.58 3.66
C ALA A 71 6.28 8.11 4.87
N VAL A 72 6.80 9.04 5.69
CA VAL A 72 7.56 8.70 6.91
C VAL A 72 6.67 7.95 7.91
N GLU A 73 5.43 8.39 8.12
CA GLU A 73 4.49 7.68 9.00
C GLU A 73 4.13 6.30 8.45
N GLY A 74 3.93 6.17 7.14
CA GLY A 74 3.72 4.89 6.47
C GLY A 74 4.87 3.92 6.71
N VAL A 75 6.13 4.36 6.53
CA VAL A 75 7.32 3.55 6.83
C VAL A 75 7.31 3.08 8.29
N ARG A 76 7.03 3.97 9.25
CA ARG A 76 6.97 3.62 10.68
C ARG A 76 5.90 2.55 10.95
N LEU A 77 4.70 2.73 10.40
CA LEU A 77 3.61 1.77 10.54
C LEU A 77 3.95 0.40 9.95
N VAL A 78 4.57 0.35 8.78
CA VAL A 78 5.04 -0.93 8.20
C VAL A 78 6.05 -1.60 9.12
N LEU A 79 7.09 -0.89 9.55
CA LEU A 79 8.15 -1.45 10.39
C LEU A 79 7.62 -2.04 11.70
N GLU A 80 6.66 -1.36 12.33
CA GLU A 80 6.09 -1.79 13.60
C GLU A 80 5.05 -2.91 13.49
N ASN A 81 4.37 -3.04 12.33
CA ASN A 81 3.17 -3.87 12.22
C ASN A 81 3.28 -4.99 11.18
N LEU A 82 4.09 -4.87 10.14
CA LEU A 82 4.25 -5.95 9.15
C LEU A 82 4.79 -7.24 9.79
N PRO A 83 5.82 -7.22 10.66
CA PRO A 83 6.27 -8.45 11.32
C PRO A 83 5.19 -9.09 12.19
N LYS A 84 4.35 -8.27 12.86
CA LYS A 84 3.24 -8.74 13.71
C LYS A 84 2.13 -9.36 12.87
N ALA A 85 1.70 -8.69 11.80
CA ALA A 85 0.68 -9.18 10.88
C ALA A 85 1.14 -10.44 10.13
N TYR A 86 2.44 -10.56 9.82
CA TYR A 86 3.02 -11.76 9.22
C TYR A 86 3.05 -12.94 10.20
N ALA A 87 3.53 -12.71 11.43
CA ALA A 87 3.62 -13.75 12.46
C ALA A 87 2.24 -14.20 12.96
N ASN A 88 1.28 -13.28 13.06
CA ASN A 88 -0.09 -13.53 13.46
C ASN A 88 -1.07 -12.76 12.57
N GLY A 89 -1.53 -13.40 11.49
CA GLY A 89 -2.48 -12.81 10.55
C GLY A 89 -3.84 -12.40 11.13
N LYS A 90 -4.17 -12.84 12.36
CA LYS A 90 -5.40 -12.48 13.07
C LYS A 90 -5.27 -11.25 13.97
N ASP A 91 -4.08 -10.66 14.07
CA ASP A 91 -3.89 -9.41 14.80
C ASP A 91 -4.55 -8.24 14.04
N LEU A 92 -5.78 -7.92 14.41
CA LEU A 92 -6.58 -6.88 13.76
C LEU A 92 -5.94 -5.48 13.89
N VAL A 93 -5.19 -5.21 14.95
CA VAL A 93 -4.51 -3.92 15.14
C VAL A 93 -3.36 -3.80 14.16
N ALA A 94 -2.53 -4.85 14.05
CA ALA A 94 -1.46 -4.87 13.06
C ALA A 94 -2.00 -4.80 11.62
N ARG A 95 -3.10 -5.52 11.31
CA ARG A 95 -3.77 -5.43 10.00
C ARG A 95 -4.30 -4.02 9.72
N ALA A 96 -4.92 -3.37 10.69
CA ALA A 96 -5.44 -2.00 10.55
C ALA A 96 -4.32 -1.00 10.26
N HIS A 97 -3.21 -1.07 11.00
CA HIS A 97 -2.05 -0.22 10.74
C HIS A 97 -1.41 -0.50 9.37
N MET A 98 -1.34 -1.76 8.94
CA MET A 98 -0.88 -2.09 7.60
C MET A 98 -1.80 -1.54 6.50
N MET A 99 -3.11 -1.46 6.74
CA MET A 99 -4.04 -0.81 5.81
C MET A 99 -3.84 0.70 5.73
N SER A 100 -3.58 1.36 6.87
CA SER A 100 -3.27 2.79 6.88
C SER A 100 -1.95 3.11 6.18
N ALA A 101 -0.99 2.18 6.18
CA ALA A 101 0.30 2.34 5.52
C ALA A 101 0.27 2.11 4.00
N ALA A 102 -0.80 1.50 3.46
CA ALA A 102 -0.90 1.04 2.08
C ALA A 102 -1.60 2.00 1.10
#